data_AF-A0A4S8S5D1-F1
#
_entry.id   AF-A0A4S8S5D1-F1
#
_cell.length_a   1.000
_cell.length_b   1.000
_cell.length_c   1.000
_cell.angle_alpha   90.00
_cell.angle_beta   90.00
_cell.angle_gamma   90.00
#
_symmetry.space_group_name_H-M   'P 1'
#
loop_
_entity.id
_entity.type
_entity.pdbx_description
1 polymer ?
#
loop_
_entity_poly.entity_id
_entity_poly.type
_entity_poly.pdbx_seq_one_letter_code
_entity_poly.pdbx_strand_id
1 'polypeptide(L)'
;MDDARKTWELENAVNLTDATRDQLYTYSVEQQKDINNKRPWRADPNHFKHVRISSVALLKMVMHARSGGSIEVMGLMIGYVLDETFIVTDALRLPVEGTETRVNAQDEANEYMVKYLDRSRQAGQLENAVGWYHSHPGYGCWLSGIDVSTQFTQQTFSDPFVAVVIDPDRTVSSGKVEIGAFRTYPEGHVPAGHDSAGEGMAAVPLAKAADFGAHANKYYSLEVSHYKSSLDNTLLEALWNKYWVQTLSSSPLSTNREYGTKQIEDLAGKIHQVTQNAKHRGSMSMRPGGPKGDAALDKVVAAADKIANEEKTGLLAAQIKEKVFSTPSQAAANSGGNGIEVKMQEAMEE
;
A
#
# COMPACT_ATOMS: atom_id res chain seq x y z
N MET A 1 -29.20 -27.12 -15.99
CA MET A 1 -27.94 -27.26 -15.22
C MET A 1 -27.99 -26.51 -13.91
N ASP A 2 -28.54 -25.29 -13.86
CA ASP A 2 -28.68 -24.53 -12.60
C ASP A 2 -29.53 -25.24 -11.52
N ASP A 3 -30.60 -25.94 -11.89
CA ASP A 3 -31.44 -26.66 -10.91
C ASP A 3 -30.73 -27.85 -10.28
N ALA A 4 -29.90 -28.59 -11.04
CA ALA A 4 -29.13 -29.72 -10.51
C ALA A 4 -28.04 -29.25 -9.54
N ARG A 5 -27.42 -28.09 -9.81
CA ARG A 5 -26.42 -27.48 -8.94
C ARG A 5 -27.05 -26.95 -7.66
N LYS A 6 -28.18 -26.25 -7.75
CA LYS A 6 -28.92 -25.75 -6.56
C LYS A 6 -29.41 -26.88 -5.67
N THR A 7 -29.96 -27.95 -6.25
CA THR A 7 -30.39 -29.13 -5.50
C THR A 7 -29.21 -29.81 -4.80
N TRP A 8 -28.07 -29.94 -5.47
CA TRP A 8 -26.85 -30.47 -4.85
C TRP A 8 -26.33 -29.58 -3.71
N GLU A 9 -26.31 -28.26 -3.88
CA GLU A 9 -25.89 -27.31 -2.83
C GLU A 9 -26.80 -27.39 -1.58
N LEU A 10 -28.13 -27.53 -1.79
CA LEU A 10 -29.14 -27.65 -0.73
C LEU A 10 -29.06 -29.00 0.00
N GLU A 11 -28.92 -30.09 -0.74
CA GLU A 11 -28.82 -31.45 -0.18
C GLU A 11 -27.52 -31.67 0.60
N ASN A 12 -26.44 -30.96 0.24
CA ASN A 12 -25.15 -31.06 0.90
C ASN A 12 -24.89 -29.96 1.94
N ALA A 13 -25.90 -29.13 2.27
CA ALA A 13 -25.82 -28.04 3.24
C ALA A 13 -24.56 -27.16 3.03
N VAL A 14 -24.24 -26.85 1.77
CA VAL A 14 -23.05 -26.08 1.41
C VAL A 14 -23.27 -24.62 1.79
N ASN A 15 -23.00 -24.29 3.06
CA ASN A 15 -22.97 -22.91 3.53
C ASN A 15 -21.61 -22.31 3.14
N LEU A 16 -21.61 -21.54 2.06
CA LEU A 16 -20.44 -20.82 1.56
C LEU A 16 -20.09 -19.59 2.40
N THR A 17 -20.96 -19.22 3.35
CA THR A 17 -20.80 -18.05 4.21
C THR A 17 -20.97 -18.43 5.68
N ASP A 18 -20.08 -17.89 6.52
CA ASP A 18 -20.13 -18.01 7.97
C ASP A 18 -20.66 -16.70 8.53
N ALA A 19 -21.87 -16.73 9.12
CA ALA A 19 -22.54 -15.53 9.61
C ALA A 19 -21.75 -14.73 10.67
N THR A 20 -20.82 -15.38 11.39
CA THR A 20 -19.99 -14.72 12.40
C THR A 20 -18.70 -14.19 11.80
N ARG A 21 -18.02 -15.00 10.96
CA ARG A 21 -16.73 -14.62 10.36
C ARG A 21 -16.90 -13.64 9.20
N ASP A 22 -18.02 -13.72 8.49
CA ASP A 22 -18.33 -12.89 7.32
C ASP A 22 -19.25 -11.71 7.69
N GLN A 23 -19.47 -11.45 8.98
CA GLN A 23 -20.35 -10.39 9.46
C GLN A 23 -20.00 -9.01 8.88
N LEU A 24 -18.71 -8.73 8.66
CA LEU A 24 -18.25 -7.46 8.08
C LEU A 24 -18.68 -7.25 6.62
N TYR A 25 -19.16 -8.29 5.93
CA TYR A 25 -19.77 -8.18 4.61
C TYR A 25 -21.29 -7.94 4.66
N THR A 26 -21.89 -7.98 5.85
CA THR A 26 -23.33 -7.71 6.03
C THR A 26 -23.55 -6.22 6.24
N TYR A 27 -24.04 -5.53 5.21
CA TYR A 27 -24.33 -4.10 5.28
C TYR A 27 -25.76 -3.82 5.75
N SER A 28 -25.91 -2.93 6.74
CA SER A 28 -27.21 -2.47 7.23
C SER A 28 -27.44 -0.99 6.90
N VAL A 29 -28.39 -0.72 6.00
CA VAL A 29 -28.78 0.64 5.59
C VAL A 29 -29.31 1.43 6.79
N GLU A 30 -30.10 0.80 7.66
CA GLU A 30 -30.71 1.46 8.82
C GLU A 30 -29.66 1.87 9.85
N GLN A 31 -28.70 0.99 10.14
CA GLN A 31 -27.60 1.27 11.04
C GLN A 31 -26.74 2.43 10.52
N GLN A 32 -26.41 2.42 9.23
CA GLN A 32 -25.63 3.50 8.63
C GLN A 32 -26.38 4.82 8.62
N LYS A 33 -27.69 4.80 8.39
CA LYS A 33 -28.52 6.01 8.48
C LYS A 33 -28.50 6.60 9.89
N ASP A 34 -28.61 5.77 10.91
CA ASP A 34 -28.55 6.21 12.32
C ASP A 34 -27.17 6.81 12.67
N ILE A 35 -26.07 6.13 12.30
CA ILE A 35 -24.71 6.61 12.52
C ILE A 35 -24.47 7.95 11.81
N ASN A 36 -24.90 8.07 10.55
CA ASN A 36 -24.75 9.30 9.77
C ASN A 36 -25.62 10.47 10.27
N ASN A 37 -26.71 10.18 10.97
CA ASN A 37 -27.52 11.20 11.64
C ASN A 37 -26.86 11.67 12.94
N LYS A 38 -26.29 10.74 13.73
CA LYS A 38 -25.65 11.05 15.01
C LYS A 38 -24.30 11.76 14.86
N ARG A 39 -23.52 11.40 13.85
CA ARG A 39 -22.20 11.98 13.52
C ARG A 39 -21.25 12.06 14.75
N PRO A 40 -21.00 10.94 15.45
CA PRO A 40 -20.21 10.94 16.70
C PRO A 40 -18.79 11.52 16.53
N TRP A 41 -18.18 11.34 15.35
CA TRP A 41 -16.85 11.88 15.01
C TRP A 41 -16.75 13.40 14.97
N ARG A 42 -17.87 14.13 15.04
CA ARG A 42 -17.84 15.60 15.18
C ARG A 42 -17.48 16.06 16.58
N ALA A 43 -17.69 15.22 17.59
CA ALA A 43 -17.39 15.54 18.98
C ALA A 43 -15.92 15.29 19.34
N ASP A 44 -15.29 14.32 18.67
CA ASP A 44 -13.89 13.94 18.89
C ASP A 44 -13.14 13.86 17.55
N PRO A 45 -12.15 14.75 17.29
CA PRO A 45 -11.29 14.70 16.12
C PRO A 45 -10.54 13.36 15.93
N ASN A 46 -10.35 12.61 17.01
CA ASN A 46 -9.65 11.31 17.05
C ASN A 46 -10.62 10.12 17.21
N HIS A 47 -11.92 10.32 16.94
CA HIS A 47 -12.95 9.29 17.05
C HIS A 47 -12.59 8.00 16.30
N PHE A 48 -12.09 8.14 15.06
CA PHE A 48 -11.69 6.99 14.26
C PHE A 48 -10.25 6.59 14.53
N LYS A 49 -10.03 5.31 14.88
CA LYS A 49 -8.72 4.76 15.23
C LYS A 49 -8.27 3.64 14.30
N HIS A 50 -9.22 2.97 13.64
CA HIS A 50 -8.94 1.77 12.87
C HIS A 50 -9.50 1.84 11.44
N VAL A 51 -8.83 1.16 10.52
CA VAL A 51 -9.34 0.86 9.18
C VAL A 51 -9.20 -0.63 8.93
N ARG A 52 -10.30 -1.28 8.57
CA ARG A 52 -10.36 -2.70 8.18
C ARG A 52 -10.59 -2.78 6.68
N ILE A 53 -9.62 -3.33 5.96
CA ILE A 53 -9.64 -3.41 4.50
C ILE A 53 -9.87 -4.86 4.08
N SER A 54 -10.87 -5.10 3.24
CA SER A 54 -11.11 -6.44 2.69
C SER A 54 -9.94 -6.88 1.81
N SER A 55 -9.67 -8.18 1.75
CA SER A 55 -8.59 -8.70 0.91
C SER A 55 -8.80 -8.41 -0.58
N VAL A 56 -10.06 -8.30 -1.02
CA VAL A 56 -10.42 -7.91 -2.40
C VAL A 56 -10.05 -6.45 -2.65
N ALA A 57 -10.45 -5.54 -1.76
CA ALA A 57 -10.10 -4.13 -1.88
C ALA A 57 -8.59 -3.93 -1.85
N LEU A 58 -7.89 -4.59 -0.92
CA LEU A 58 -6.44 -4.54 -0.81
C LEU A 58 -5.77 -4.97 -2.12
N LEU A 59 -6.14 -6.12 -2.68
CA LEU A 59 -5.59 -6.63 -3.93
C LEU A 59 -5.85 -5.66 -5.09
N LYS A 60 -7.07 -5.12 -5.22
CA LYS A 60 -7.39 -4.13 -6.26
C LYS A 60 -6.53 -2.88 -6.15
N MET A 61 -6.37 -2.34 -4.94
CA MET A 61 -5.58 -1.13 -4.72
C MET A 61 -4.07 -1.36 -4.96
N VAL A 62 -3.51 -2.47 -4.46
CA VAL A 62 -2.09 -2.80 -4.65
C VAL A 62 -1.79 -3.08 -6.12
N MET A 63 -2.64 -3.83 -6.82
CA MET A 63 -2.47 -4.09 -8.26
C MET A 63 -2.57 -2.81 -9.07
N HIS A 64 -3.49 -1.91 -8.72
CA HIS A 64 -3.62 -0.62 -9.39
C HIS A 64 -2.38 0.26 -9.13
N ALA A 65 -1.94 0.40 -7.88
CA ALA A 65 -0.72 1.12 -7.53
C ALA A 65 0.50 0.59 -8.28
N ARG A 66 0.65 -0.74 -8.37
CA ARG A 66 1.75 -1.35 -9.12
C ARG A 66 1.66 -1.09 -10.62
N SER A 67 0.46 -1.04 -11.18
CA SER A 67 0.26 -0.73 -12.61
C SER A 67 0.59 0.71 -12.99
N GLY A 68 0.57 1.65 -12.03
CA GLY A 68 0.99 3.04 -12.22
C GLY A 68 2.51 3.22 -12.39
N GLY A 69 3.31 2.20 -12.03
CA GLY A 69 4.77 2.29 -12.10
C GLY A 69 5.31 3.40 -11.21
N SER A 70 5.97 4.39 -11.80
CA SER A 70 6.52 5.56 -11.08
C SER A 70 5.57 6.76 -11.01
N ILE A 71 4.35 6.64 -11.54
CA ILE A 71 3.33 7.70 -11.51
C ILE A 71 2.36 7.42 -10.37
N GLU A 72 1.94 8.47 -9.67
CA GLU A 72 0.89 8.34 -8.66
C GLU A 72 -0.45 8.03 -9.34
N VAL A 73 -1.15 7.04 -8.83
CA VAL A 73 -2.53 6.74 -9.25
C VAL A 73 -3.44 6.87 -8.05
N MET A 74 -4.73 7.12 -8.29
CA MET A 74 -5.70 7.21 -7.21
C MET A 74 -7.03 6.52 -7.53
N GLY A 75 -7.80 6.28 -6.49
CA GLY A 75 -9.11 5.68 -6.59
C GLY A 75 -9.98 5.94 -5.37
N LEU A 76 -11.19 5.39 -5.41
CA LEU A 76 -12.19 5.51 -4.37
C LEU A 76 -12.31 4.19 -3.60
N MET A 77 -12.56 4.28 -2.30
CA MET A 77 -12.86 3.14 -1.45
C MET A 77 -14.34 3.14 -1.11
N ILE A 78 -14.97 1.98 -1.25
CA ILE A 78 -16.38 1.73 -0.99
C ILE A 78 -16.49 0.93 0.31
N GLY A 79 -17.45 1.31 1.15
CA GLY A 79 -17.65 0.63 2.42
C GLY A 79 -18.58 1.39 3.35
N TYR A 80 -18.31 1.28 4.64
CA TYR A 80 -19.10 1.92 5.68
C TYR A 80 -18.29 2.16 6.96
N VAL A 81 -18.89 2.80 7.96
CA VAL A 81 -18.28 3.00 9.27
C VAL A 81 -19.00 2.18 10.33
N LEU A 82 -18.24 1.63 11.26
CA LEU A 82 -18.77 0.94 12.43
C LEU A 82 -17.98 1.39 13.66
N ASP A 83 -18.66 2.03 14.59
CA ASP A 83 -18.07 2.62 15.79
C ASP A 83 -16.88 3.54 15.47
N GLU A 84 -15.67 3.17 15.91
CA GLU A 84 -14.40 3.90 15.71
C GLU A 84 -13.61 3.39 14.47
N THR A 85 -14.24 2.60 13.60
CA THR A 85 -13.57 1.87 12.52
C THR A 85 -14.17 2.14 11.15
N PHE A 86 -13.32 2.39 10.14
CA PHE A 86 -13.69 2.32 8.73
C PHE A 86 -13.66 0.88 8.25
N ILE A 87 -14.74 0.40 7.63
CA ILE A 87 -14.82 -0.91 6.98
C ILE A 87 -14.82 -0.68 5.47
N VAL A 88 -13.71 -1.05 4.81
CA VAL A 88 -13.56 -0.96 3.35
C VAL A 88 -13.87 -2.32 2.75
N THR A 89 -15.00 -2.42 2.06
CA THR A 89 -15.46 -3.67 1.43
C THR A 89 -14.92 -3.81 0.02
N ASP A 90 -14.80 -2.71 -0.73
CA ASP A 90 -14.29 -2.70 -2.10
C ASP A 90 -13.51 -1.43 -2.46
N ALA A 91 -12.81 -1.45 -3.60
CA ALA A 91 -12.09 -0.31 -4.15
C ALA A 91 -12.31 -0.18 -5.67
N LEU A 92 -12.36 1.07 -6.11
CA LEU A 92 -12.53 1.48 -7.50
C LEU A 92 -11.35 2.34 -7.94
N ARG A 93 -10.70 2.01 -9.07
CA ARG A 93 -9.73 2.92 -9.68
C ARG A 93 -10.45 4.06 -10.39
N LEU A 94 -9.91 5.27 -10.27
CA LEU A 94 -10.39 6.41 -11.06
C LEU A 94 -9.50 6.55 -12.30
N PRO A 95 -10.05 6.95 -13.46
CA PRO A 95 -9.29 7.15 -14.69
C PRO A 95 -8.52 8.49 -14.63
N VAL A 96 -7.73 8.66 -13.58
CA VAL A 96 -7.01 9.90 -13.31
C VAL A 96 -5.56 9.54 -13.01
N GLU A 97 -4.65 10.24 -13.68
CA GLU A 97 -3.25 10.21 -13.34
C GLU A 97 -3.01 11.24 -12.23
N GLY A 98 -2.60 10.75 -11.06
CA GLY A 98 -2.16 11.61 -9.97
C GLY A 98 -0.83 12.25 -10.38
N THR A 99 -0.78 13.57 -10.32
CA THR A 99 0.51 14.26 -10.30
C THR A 99 0.55 15.09 -9.04
N GLU A 100 1.69 15.07 -8.35
CA GLU A 100 2.01 15.90 -7.19
C GLU A 100 1.85 17.41 -7.41
N THR A 101 1.46 17.85 -8.62
CA THR A 101 1.28 19.27 -8.97
C THR A 101 -0.13 19.61 -9.44
N ARG A 102 -0.99 18.62 -9.73
CA ARG A 102 -2.35 18.86 -10.23
C ARG A 102 -3.33 17.78 -9.78
N VAL A 103 -4.34 18.19 -9.04
CA VAL A 103 -5.61 17.46 -8.87
C VAL A 103 -6.60 18.04 -9.87
N ASN A 104 -6.44 17.77 -11.17
CA ASN A 104 -7.34 18.34 -12.19
C ASN A 104 -7.90 17.27 -13.13
N ALA A 105 -8.61 16.33 -12.53
CA ALA A 105 -9.46 15.37 -13.23
C ALA A 105 -10.85 15.27 -12.56
N GLN A 106 -11.28 16.34 -11.86
CA GLN A 106 -12.48 16.30 -11.03
C GLN A 106 -13.73 16.04 -11.88
N ASP A 107 -13.90 16.69 -13.03
CA ASP A 107 -15.17 16.58 -13.77
C ASP A 107 -15.41 15.19 -14.39
N GLU A 108 -14.41 14.63 -15.08
CA GLU A 108 -14.49 13.29 -15.70
C GLU A 108 -14.54 12.18 -14.64
N ALA A 109 -13.76 12.32 -13.56
CA ALA A 109 -13.79 11.38 -12.45
C ALA A 109 -15.11 11.45 -11.68
N ASN A 110 -15.70 12.64 -11.53
CA ASN A 110 -17.01 12.82 -10.90
C ASN A 110 -18.10 12.13 -11.72
N GLU A 111 -18.11 12.31 -13.04
CA GLU A 111 -19.08 11.62 -13.91
C GLU A 111 -18.92 10.10 -13.82
N TYR A 112 -17.69 9.60 -13.88
CA TYR A 112 -17.39 8.19 -13.72
C TYR A 112 -17.85 7.65 -12.36
N MET A 113 -17.55 8.37 -11.28
CA MET A 113 -17.91 8.01 -9.91
C MET A 113 -19.43 7.92 -9.74
N VAL A 114 -20.18 8.92 -10.22
CA VAL A 114 -21.65 8.92 -10.15
C VAL A 114 -22.23 7.74 -10.91
N LYS A 115 -21.77 7.51 -12.15
CA LYS A 115 -22.24 6.37 -12.97
C LYS A 115 -21.88 5.03 -12.35
N TYR A 116 -20.69 4.90 -11.77
CA TYR A 116 -20.24 3.66 -11.14
C TYR A 116 -21.06 3.36 -9.89
N LEU A 117 -21.22 4.32 -8.99
CA LEU A 117 -21.97 4.14 -7.75
C LEU A 117 -23.45 3.84 -8.01
N ASP A 118 -24.06 4.46 -9.04
CA ASP A 118 -25.44 4.15 -9.44
C ASP A 118 -25.58 2.70 -9.94
N ARG A 119 -24.67 2.25 -10.82
CA ARG A 119 -24.64 0.85 -11.30
C ARG A 119 -24.34 -0.15 -10.20
N SER A 120 -23.43 0.18 -9.30
CA SER A 120 -23.05 -0.63 -8.13
C SER A 120 -24.29 -0.88 -7.24
N ARG A 121 -25.07 0.17 -6.96
CA ARG A 121 -26.35 0.04 -6.23
C ARG A 121 -27.38 -0.80 -6.97
N GLN A 122 -27.51 -0.64 -8.28
CA GLN A 122 -28.41 -1.47 -9.11
C GLN A 122 -28.00 -2.95 -9.10
N ALA A 123 -26.70 -3.23 -8.92
CA ALA A 123 -26.15 -4.58 -8.77
C ALA A 123 -26.22 -5.13 -7.32
N GLY A 124 -26.79 -4.38 -6.38
CA GLY A 124 -26.97 -4.79 -4.99
C GLY A 124 -25.85 -4.39 -4.02
N GLN A 125 -24.83 -3.65 -4.46
CA GLN A 125 -23.80 -3.08 -3.60
C GLN A 125 -24.27 -1.70 -3.10
N LEU A 126 -24.78 -1.68 -1.87
CA LEU A 126 -25.49 -0.52 -1.29
C LEU A 126 -24.57 0.40 -0.48
N GLU A 127 -23.31 -0.02 -0.27
CA GLU A 127 -22.29 0.78 0.38
C GLU A 127 -21.96 2.06 -0.41
N ASN A 128 -21.49 3.07 0.30
CA ASN A 128 -21.10 4.34 -0.29
C ASN A 128 -19.58 4.50 -0.26
N ALA A 129 -19.10 5.57 -0.89
CA ALA A 129 -17.72 5.98 -0.74
C ALA A 129 -17.41 6.33 0.72
N VAL A 130 -16.34 5.76 1.26
CA VAL A 130 -15.86 6.02 2.64
C VAL A 130 -14.44 6.58 2.69
N GLY A 131 -13.80 6.68 1.54
CA GLY A 131 -12.46 7.19 1.45
C GLY A 131 -11.93 7.17 0.04
N TRP A 132 -10.69 7.61 -0.08
CA TRP A 132 -9.90 7.54 -1.31
C TRP A 132 -8.55 6.92 -1.00
N TYR A 133 -7.96 6.31 -2.01
CA TYR A 133 -6.60 5.81 -1.93
C TYR A 133 -5.75 6.39 -3.05
N HIS A 134 -4.46 6.52 -2.80
CA HIS A 134 -3.47 6.83 -3.84
C HIS A 134 -2.15 6.12 -3.58
N SER A 135 -1.26 6.13 -4.56
CA SER A 135 0.05 5.50 -4.47
C SER A 135 1.17 6.52 -4.31
N HIS A 136 2.15 6.22 -3.45
CA HIS A 136 3.43 6.92 -3.34
C HIS A 136 4.59 5.99 -3.71
N PRO A 137 5.00 5.92 -4.99
CA PRO A 137 6.04 4.98 -5.43
C PRO A 137 7.43 5.31 -4.87
N GLY A 138 7.87 4.59 -3.84
CA GLY A 138 9.24 4.59 -3.34
C GLY A 138 9.56 5.60 -2.23
N TYR A 139 8.64 6.48 -1.83
CA TYR A 139 8.86 7.48 -0.77
C TYR A 139 7.99 7.30 0.48
N GLY A 140 7.29 6.17 0.59
CA GLY A 140 6.57 5.75 1.79
C GLY A 140 5.18 6.34 1.91
N CYS A 141 4.43 5.83 2.88
CA CYS A 141 3.04 6.20 3.12
C CYS A 141 2.95 7.38 4.10
N TRP A 142 2.58 8.55 3.59
CA TRP A 142 2.35 9.79 4.33
C TRP A 142 1.50 10.74 3.47
N LEU A 143 1.01 11.85 4.02
CA LEU A 143 0.24 12.84 3.24
C LEU A 143 1.09 14.08 2.94
N SER A 144 1.21 14.43 1.66
CA SER A 144 1.77 15.69 1.18
C SER A 144 0.88 16.89 1.53
N GLY A 145 1.37 18.11 1.30
CA GLY A 145 0.55 19.30 1.44
C GLY A 145 -0.74 19.28 0.60
N ILE A 146 -0.67 18.71 -0.60
CA ILE A 146 -1.82 18.56 -1.52
C ILE A 146 -2.77 17.48 -1.02
N ASP A 147 -2.25 16.36 -0.51
CA ASP A 147 -3.08 15.28 0.03
C ASP A 147 -3.81 15.74 1.28
N VAL A 148 -3.14 16.51 2.15
CA VAL A 148 -3.78 17.12 3.33
C VAL A 148 -4.91 18.05 2.90
N SER A 149 -4.70 18.90 1.89
CA SER A 149 -5.74 19.80 1.38
C SER A 149 -6.92 19.03 0.76
N THR A 150 -6.62 17.99 0.00
CA THR A 150 -7.61 17.12 -0.64
C THR A 150 -8.43 16.37 0.41
N GLN A 151 -7.76 15.75 1.38
CA GLN A 151 -8.41 15.02 2.47
C GLN A 151 -9.22 15.94 3.36
N PHE A 152 -8.73 17.15 3.66
CA PHE A 152 -9.50 18.15 4.40
C PHE A 152 -10.77 18.55 3.66
N THR A 153 -10.69 18.76 2.34
CA THR A 153 -11.86 19.06 1.49
C THR A 153 -12.86 17.90 1.52
N GLN A 154 -12.40 16.66 1.36
CA GLN A 154 -13.27 15.49 1.40
C GLN A 154 -13.91 15.28 2.79
N GLN A 155 -13.17 15.47 3.88
CA GLN A 155 -13.72 15.45 5.24
C GLN A 155 -14.69 16.61 5.51
N THR A 156 -14.60 17.72 4.77
CA THR A 156 -15.53 18.84 4.93
C THR A 156 -16.89 18.55 4.29
N PHE A 157 -16.88 17.95 3.09
CA PHE A 157 -18.11 17.77 2.28
C PHE A 157 -18.69 16.35 2.33
N SER A 158 -17.87 15.33 2.62
CA SER A 158 -18.21 13.91 2.50
C SER A 158 -17.85 13.11 3.76
N ASP A 159 -17.83 13.73 4.94
CA ASP A 159 -17.52 13.05 6.21
C ASP A 159 -18.59 11.98 6.54
N PRO A 160 -18.20 10.75 6.94
CA PRO A 160 -16.86 10.28 7.28
C PRO A 160 -16.02 9.84 6.06
N PHE A 161 -14.79 10.38 5.93
CA PHE A 161 -13.86 10.04 4.83
C PHE A 161 -12.42 9.72 5.29
N VAL A 162 -11.76 8.71 4.73
CA VAL A 162 -10.37 8.33 5.06
C VAL A 162 -9.45 8.35 3.83
N ALA A 163 -8.19 8.75 4.01
CA ALA A 163 -7.15 8.66 2.98
C ALA A 163 -6.28 7.42 3.21
N VAL A 164 -6.06 6.60 2.18
CA VAL A 164 -5.13 5.46 2.22
C VAL A 164 -4.00 5.69 1.23
N VAL A 165 -2.76 5.44 1.65
CA VAL A 165 -1.56 5.57 0.83
C VAL A 165 -0.90 4.21 0.71
N ILE A 166 -0.52 3.82 -0.50
CA ILE A 166 0.18 2.55 -0.78
C ILE A 166 1.51 2.85 -1.46
N ASP A 167 2.60 2.25 -0.99
CA ASP A 167 3.88 2.31 -1.68
C ASP A 167 4.14 0.97 -2.42
N PRO A 168 3.92 0.91 -3.74
CA PRO A 168 4.09 -0.32 -4.50
C PRO A 168 5.55 -0.77 -4.59
N ASP A 169 6.52 0.15 -4.55
CA ASP A 169 7.95 -0.18 -4.67
C ASP A 169 8.52 -0.70 -3.36
N ARG A 170 8.10 -0.13 -2.22
CA ARG A 170 8.40 -0.69 -0.88
C ARG A 170 7.71 -2.01 -0.63
N THR A 171 6.52 -2.19 -1.18
CA THR A 171 5.80 -3.45 -1.08
C THR A 171 6.59 -4.59 -1.73
N VAL A 172 7.17 -4.35 -2.91
CA VAL A 172 7.98 -5.35 -3.63
C VAL A 172 9.32 -5.61 -2.96
N SER A 173 10.01 -4.56 -2.46
CA SER A 173 11.32 -4.72 -1.79
C SER A 173 11.22 -5.41 -0.43
N SER A 174 10.23 -5.06 0.39
CA SER A 174 10.07 -5.62 1.73
C SER A 174 9.34 -6.97 1.77
N GLY A 175 8.60 -7.31 0.71
CA GLY A 175 7.73 -8.48 0.68
C GLY A 175 6.48 -8.37 1.56
N LYS A 176 6.22 -7.19 2.13
CA LYS A 176 5.05 -6.85 2.94
C LYS A 176 4.34 -5.66 2.29
N VAL A 177 3.01 -5.66 2.28
CA VAL A 177 2.25 -4.51 1.77
C VAL A 177 2.54 -3.28 2.63
N GLU A 178 3.15 -2.27 2.01
CA GLU A 178 3.41 -0.97 2.60
C GLU A 178 2.17 -0.09 2.38
N ILE A 179 1.39 0.07 3.44
CA ILE A 179 0.10 0.76 3.43
C ILE A 179 -0.05 1.60 4.69
N GLY A 180 -0.54 2.82 4.54
CA GLY A 180 -0.90 3.71 5.64
C GLY A 180 -2.30 4.27 5.45
N ALA A 181 -3.04 4.46 6.54
CA ALA A 181 -4.33 5.13 6.53
C ALA A 181 -4.28 6.38 7.41
N PHE A 182 -4.87 7.46 6.95
CA PHE A 182 -4.72 8.78 7.55
C PHE A 182 -6.03 9.57 7.52
N ARG A 183 -6.20 10.41 8.54
CA ARG A 183 -7.23 11.47 8.59
C ARG A 183 -6.60 12.78 9.02
N THR A 184 -7.10 13.87 8.45
CA THR A 184 -6.62 15.22 8.77
C THR A 184 -7.36 15.78 9.97
N TYR A 185 -6.64 16.58 10.75
CA TYR A 185 -7.22 17.32 11.87
C TYR A 185 -8.07 18.50 11.35
N PRO A 186 -9.12 18.90 12.08
CA PRO A 186 -9.85 20.14 11.82
C PRO A 186 -8.96 21.38 11.90
N GLU A 187 -9.38 22.46 11.26
CA GLU A 187 -8.64 23.72 11.29
C GLU A 187 -8.48 24.25 12.72
N GLY A 188 -7.27 24.66 13.09
CA GLY A 188 -6.93 25.16 14.42
C GLY A 188 -6.76 24.10 15.51
N HIS A 189 -6.92 22.81 15.20
CA HIS A 189 -6.62 21.74 16.14
C HIS A 189 -5.10 21.58 16.30
N VAL A 190 -4.63 21.60 17.55
CA VAL A 190 -3.24 21.34 17.90
C VAL A 190 -3.15 19.93 18.49
N PRO A 191 -2.50 18.97 17.81
CA PRO A 191 -2.41 17.62 18.32
C PRO A 191 -1.64 17.58 19.65
N ALA A 192 -2.20 16.89 20.64
CA ALA A 192 -1.52 16.66 21.91
C ALA A 192 -0.43 15.59 21.74
N GLY A 193 0.84 15.97 21.91
CA GLY A 193 1.94 15.02 22.18
C GLY A 193 2.48 14.19 21.00
N HIS A 194 2.60 14.74 19.79
CA HIS A 194 3.11 13.97 18.65
C HIS A 194 4.65 14.03 18.48
N ASP A 195 5.34 13.05 19.06
CA ASP A 195 6.68 12.60 18.62
C ASP A 195 6.60 11.61 17.43
N SER A 196 5.39 11.20 17.03
CA SER A 196 5.13 10.15 16.02
C SER A 196 5.48 10.54 14.57
N ALA A 197 5.85 11.80 14.31
CA ALA A 197 6.40 12.22 13.01
C ALA A 197 7.88 11.77 12.85
N GLY A 198 8.55 11.39 13.94
CA GLY A 198 9.98 11.07 13.96
C GLY A 198 10.34 9.72 13.35
N GLU A 199 9.48 8.71 13.45
CA GLU A 199 9.79 7.32 13.06
C GLU A 199 9.77 7.11 11.54
N GLY A 200 8.92 7.83 10.80
CA GLY A 200 8.83 7.73 9.33
C GLY A 200 9.83 8.58 8.57
N MET A 201 10.33 9.67 9.16
CA MET A 201 11.14 10.69 8.48
C MET A 201 12.47 10.15 7.90
N ALA A 202 13.09 9.16 8.55
CA ALA A 202 14.34 8.57 8.07
C ALA A 202 14.15 7.82 6.73
N ALA A 203 12.94 7.30 6.52
CA ALA A 203 12.60 6.54 5.32
C ALA A 203 12.11 7.43 4.17
N VAL A 204 11.93 8.74 4.35
CA VAL A 204 11.52 9.66 3.28
C VAL A 204 12.76 10.15 2.50
N PRO A 205 12.72 10.18 1.16
CA PRO A 205 13.79 10.77 0.34
C PRO A 205 14.00 12.26 0.62
N LEU A 206 15.22 12.76 0.40
CA LEU A 206 15.59 14.16 0.68
C LEU A 206 14.69 15.17 -0.04
N ALA A 207 14.32 14.87 -1.28
CA ALA A 207 13.46 15.73 -2.09
C ALA A 207 12.06 15.95 -1.47
N LYS A 208 11.61 15.03 -0.62
CA LYS A 208 10.27 15.02 -0.01
C LYS A 208 10.25 15.31 1.48
N ALA A 209 11.42 15.26 2.13
CA ALA A 209 11.54 15.45 3.57
C ALA A 209 11.01 16.82 4.06
N ALA A 210 11.20 17.88 3.28
CA ALA A 210 10.71 19.22 3.65
C ALA A 210 9.18 19.29 3.69
N ASP A 211 8.52 18.71 2.67
CA ASP A 211 7.06 18.69 2.57
C ASP A 211 6.45 17.79 3.67
N PHE A 212 7.01 16.59 3.86
CA PHE A 212 6.61 15.72 4.97
C PHE A 212 6.71 16.44 6.32
N GLY A 213 7.86 17.09 6.61
CA GLY A 213 8.08 17.78 7.89
C GLY A 213 7.14 18.96 8.12
N ALA A 214 6.70 19.65 7.06
CA ALA A 214 5.79 20.80 7.15
C ALA A 214 4.33 20.41 7.41
N HIS A 215 3.94 19.19 7.04
CA HIS A 215 2.54 18.74 7.05
C HIS A 215 2.26 17.57 8.00
N ALA A 216 3.29 16.92 8.57
CA ALA A 216 3.15 15.75 9.44
C ALA A 216 2.29 15.97 10.70
N ASN A 217 2.14 17.21 11.18
CA ASN A 217 1.29 17.53 12.33
C ASN A 217 -0.18 17.81 11.96
N LYS A 218 -0.54 17.77 10.67
CA LYS A 218 -1.90 18.09 10.19
C LYS A 218 -2.78 16.85 10.06
N TYR A 219 -2.24 15.66 10.30
CA TYR A 219 -2.96 14.40 10.21
C TYR A 219 -2.48 13.42 11.27
N TYR A 220 -3.24 12.34 11.44
CA TYR A 220 -2.87 11.21 12.27
C TYR A 220 -3.07 9.90 11.51
N SER A 221 -2.33 8.86 11.89
CA SER A 221 -2.44 7.53 11.31
C SER A 221 -3.51 6.71 12.04
N LEU A 222 -4.21 5.90 11.26
CA LEU A 222 -5.14 4.89 11.77
C LEU A 222 -4.47 3.51 11.66
N GLU A 223 -4.81 2.62 12.58
CA GLU A 223 -4.35 1.23 12.53
C GLU A 223 -5.01 0.49 11.36
N VAL A 224 -4.20 0.04 10.41
CA VAL A 224 -4.67 -0.74 9.26
C VAL A 224 -4.68 -2.22 9.63
N SER A 225 -5.84 -2.84 9.46
CA SER A 225 -6.03 -4.29 9.60
C SER A 225 -6.76 -4.83 8.37
N HIS A 226 -6.61 -6.12 8.12
CA HIS A 226 -7.19 -6.78 6.94
C HIS A 226 -8.17 -7.86 7.36
N TYR A 227 -9.20 -8.07 6.56
CA TYR A 227 -10.12 -9.18 6.73
C TYR A 227 -10.43 -9.84 5.39
N LYS A 228 -10.92 -11.07 5.46
CA LYS A 228 -11.32 -11.88 4.31
C LYS A 228 -12.49 -12.75 4.69
N SER A 229 -13.34 -13.08 3.72
CA SER A 229 -14.42 -14.01 3.96
C SER A 229 -13.89 -15.43 4.16
N SER A 230 -14.74 -16.29 4.72
CA SER A 230 -14.53 -17.73 4.81
C SER A 230 -14.27 -18.36 3.43
N LEU A 231 -15.03 -17.93 2.41
CA LEU A 231 -14.84 -18.36 1.03
C LEU A 231 -13.53 -17.84 0.42
N ASP A 232 -13.19 -16.56 0.63
CA ASP A 232 -11.91 -16.00 0.17
C ASP A 232 -10.72 -16.77 0.75
N ASN A 233 -10.80 -17.22 2.02
CA ASN A 233 -9.77 -18.05 2.61
C ASN A 233 -9.56 -19.35 1.81
N THR A 234 -10.65 -20.07 1.54
CA THR A 234 -10.62 -21.31 0.78
C THR A 234 -10.09 -21.10 -0.64
N LEU A 235 -10.51 -20.02 -1.31
CA LEU A 235 -10.06 -19.70 -2.67
C LEU A 235 -8.57 -19.33 -2.70
N LEU A 236 -8.09 -18.53 -1.74
CA LEU A 236 -6.68 -18.14 -1.66
C LEU A 236 -5.77 -19.36 -1.37
N GLU A 237 -6.21 -20.29 -0.52
CA GLU A 237 -5.50 -21.56 -0.31
C GLU A 237 -5.44 -22.40 -1.58
N ALA A 238 -6.55 -22.50 -2.33
CA ALA A 238 -6.57 -23.21 -3.61
C ALA A 238 -5.69 -22.54 -4.68
N LEU A 239 -5.65 -21.20 -4.71
CA LEU A 239 -4.75 -20.44 -5.58
C LEU A 239 -3.29 -20.67 -5.21
N TRP A 240 -2.94 -20.73 -3.93
CA TRP A 240 -1.58 -21.01 -3.48
C TRP A 240 -1.03 -22.30 -4.07
N ASN A 241 -1.86 -23.36 -4.14
CA ASN A 241 -1.49 -24.64 -4.74
C ASN A 241 -1.11 -24.56 -6.23
N LYS A 242 -1.53 -23.52 -6.95
CA LYS A 242 -1.19 -23.27 -8.35
C LYS A 242 -0.10 -22.22 -8.54
N TYR A 243 -0.09 -21.17 -7.73
CA TYR A 243 0.74 -19.97 -7.94
C TYR A 243 2.05 -19.96 -7.14
N TRP A 244 2.31 -20.94 -6.27
CA TRP A 244 3.57 -21.03 -5.50
C TRP A 244 4.83 -20.99 -6.38
N VAL A 245 4.76 -21.48 -7.63
CA VAL A 245 5.86 -21.46 -8.60
C VAL A 245 6.28 -20.02 -8.92
N GLN A 246 5.34 -19.08 -9.04
CA GLN A 246 5.64 -17.68 -9.33
C GLN A 246 6.39 -17.01 -8.17
N THR A 247 6.06 -17.38 -6.93
CA THR A 247 6.81 -16.92 -5.75
C THR A 247 8.27 -17.39 -5.83
N LEU A 248 8.50 -18.64 -6.22
CA LEU A 248 9.86 -19.19 -6.36
C LEU A 248 10.62 -18.64 -7.56
N SER A 249 9.96 -18.28 -8.65
CA SER A 249 10.62 -17.70 -9.83
C SER A 249 10.87 -16.19 -9.73
N SER A 250 10.22 -15.49 -8.79
CA SER A 250 10.35 -14.03 -8.63
C SER A 250 11.79 -13.57 -8.29
N SER A 251 12.33 -12.55 -8.94
CA SER A 251 13.67 -12.01 -8.61
C SER A 251 13.55 -10.57 -8.13
N PRO A 252 13.47 -10.31 -6.81
CA PRO A 252 13.35 -8.95 -6.26
C PRO A 252 14.46 -8.01 -6.73
N LEU A 253 15.70 -8.53 -6.84
CA LEU A 253 16.88 -7.79 -7.32
C LEU A 253 16.71 -7.27 -8.75
N SER A 254 15.99 -8.00 -9.59
CA SER A 254 15.75 -7.61 -10.98
C SER A 254 14.52 -6.73 -11.10
N THR A 255 13.43 -7.10 -10.42
CA THR A 255 12.14 -6.42 -10.49
C THR A 255 12.14 -5.02 -9.88
N ASN A 256 12.98 -4.76 -8.87
CA ASN A 256 13.03 -3.48 -8.17
C ASN A 256 14.40 -2.78 -8.27
N ARG A 257 15.18 -3.12 -9.30
CA ARG A 257 16.53 -2.58 -9.50
C ARG A 257 16.57 -1.06 -9.53
N GLU A 258 15.63 -0.45 -10.25
CA GLU A 258 15.57 1.02 -10.38
C GLU A 258 15.35 1.70 -9.03
N TYR A 259 14.41 1.17 -8.22
CA TYR A 259 14.18 1.64 -6.86
C TYR A 259 15.44 1.54 -6.00
N GLY A 260 16.11 0.38 -6.00
CA GLY A 260 17.35 0.18 -5.26
C GLY A 260 18.44 1.19 -5.65
N THR A 261 18.62 1.44 -6.96
CA THR A 261 19.59 2.46 -7.42
C THR A 261 19.23 3.88 -6.96
N LYS A 262 17.95 4.26 -6.98
CA LYS A 262 17.49 5.56 -6.49
C LYS A 262 17.69 5.72 -4.99
N GLN A 263 17.49 4.65 -4.20
CA GLN A 263 17.75 4.67 -2.76
C GLN A 263 19.24 4.88 -2.45
N ILE A 264 20.14 4.24 -3.22
CA ILE A 264 21.59 4.43 -3.08
C ILE A 264 22.00 5.87 -3.44
N GLU A 265 21.40 6.44 -4.49
CA GLU A 265 21.63 7.84 -4.88
C GLU A 265 21.16 8.82 -3.78
N ASP A 266 19.96 8.64 -3.23
CA ASP A 266 19.44 9.45 -2.11
C ASP A 266 20.33 9.32 -0.86
N LEU A 267 20.78 8.11 -0.54
CA LEU A 267 21.70 7.86 0.57
C LEU A 267 23.03 8.60 0.37
N ALA A 268 23.60 8.59 -0.83
CA ALA A 268 24.81 9.33 -1.15
C ALA A 268 24.61 10.85 -0.94
N GLY A 269 23.45 11.38 -1.34
CA GLY A 269 23.04 12.76 -1.06
C GLY A 269 22.95 13.06 0.45
N LYS A 270 22.34 12.17 1.23
CA LYS A 270 22.22 12.29 2.71
C LYS A 270 23.59 12.29 3.38
N ILE A 271 24.48 11.38 2.99
CA ILE A 271 25.87 11.31 3.48
C ILE A 271 26.59 12.63 3.19
N HIS A 272 26.43 13.17 1.97
CA HIS A 272 27.06 14.43 1.59
C HIS A 272 26.60 15.60 2.46
N GLN A 273 25.28 15.73 2.70
CA GLN A 273 24.72 16.78 3.56
C GLN A 273 25.23 16.68 5.00
N VAL A 274 25.21 15.49 5.61
CA VAL A 274 25.72 15.29 6.98
C VAL A 274 27.22 15.62 7.06
N THR A 275 27.99 15.21 6.06
CA THR A 275 29.44 15.48 5.99
C THR A 275 29.74 16.97 5.84
N GLN A 276 29.02 17.69 4.96
CA GLN A 276 29.18 19.14 4.80
C GLN A 276 28.82 19.91 6.08
N ASN A 277 27.75 19.50 6.76
CA ASN A 277 27.32 20.08 8.03
C ASN A 277 28.34 19.83 9.15
N ALA A 278 28.97 18.65 9.18
CA ALA A 278 30.05 18.35 10.12
C ALA A 278 31.29 19.21 9.87
N LYS A 279 31.68 19.43 8.60
CA LYS A 279 32.80 20.30 8.22
C LYS A 279 32.57 21.77 8.60
N HIS A 280 31.36 22.30 8.42
CA HIS A 280 31.02 23.67 8.82
C HIS A 280 31.04 23.86 10.35
N ARG A 281 30.69 22.83 11.13
CA ARG A 281 30.78 22.86 12.61
C ARG A 281 32.22 22.81 13.12
N GLY A 282 33.16 22.22 12.37
CA GLY A 282 34.58 22.16 12.74
C GLY A 282 35.32 23.51 12.71
N SER A 283 34.72 24.56 12.12
CA SER A 283 35.35 25.89 11.95
C SER A 283 35.02 26.88 13.07
N MET A 284 33.94 26.67 13.84
CA MET A 284 33.52 27.54 14.95
C MET A 284 33.02 26.71 16.12
N SER A 285 33.91 26.33 17.05
CA SER A 285 33.66 25.98 18.49
C SER A 285 34.45 24.74 18.95
N MET A 286 35.38 24.93 19.90
CA MET A 286 35.79 23.90 20.87
C MET A 286 34.64 23.61 21.85
N ARG A 287 33.56 22.95 21.41
CA ARG A 287 32.62 22.27 22.32
C ARG A 287 32.35 20.88 21.78
N PRO A 288 32.37 19.83 22.63
CA PRO A 288 32.01 18.48 22.21
C PRO A 288 30.63 18.50 21.56
N GLY A 289 30.49 17.82 20.42
CA GLY A 289 29.26 17.79 19.63
C GLY A 289 28.04 17.47 20.50
N GLY A 290 27.01 18.32 20.42
CA GLY A 290 25.74 18.03 21.07
C GLY A 290 25.01 16.86 20.38
N PRO A 291 24.05 16.21 21.07
CA PRO A 291 23.39 14.96 20.67
C PRO A 291 22.66 14.97 19.31
N LYS A 292 22.47 16.15 18.70
CA LYS A 292 21.81 16.29 17.38
C LYS A 292 22.72 15.95 16.19
N GLY A 293 24.05 15.97 16.36
CA GLY A 293 24.99 15.57 15.29
C GLY A 293 25.02 14.06 15.08
N ASP A 294 25.10 13.31 16.18
CA ASP A 294 25.11 11.85 16.18
C ASP A 294 23.78 11.28 15.68
N ALA A 295 22.65 11.86 16.11
CA ALA A 295 21.32 11.43 15.66
C ALA A 295 21.09 11.53 14.13
N ALA A 296 21.77 12.46 13.44
CA ALA A 296 21.68 12.57 11.98
C ALA A 296 22.54 11.51 11.27
N LEU A 297 23.70 11.19 11.84
CA LEU A 297 24.57 10.12 11.37
C LEU A 297 23.91 8.75 11.58
N ASP A 298 23.30 8.52 12.74
CA ASP A 298 22.56 7.29 13.06
C ASP A 298 21.43 7.02 12.07
N LYS A 299 20.72 8.06 11.63
CA LYS A 299 19.69 7.94 10.59
C LYS A 299 20.25 7.51 9.24
N VAL A 300 21.44 8.00 8.88
CA VAL A 300 22.12 7.61 7.64
C VAL A 300 22.60 6.16 7.72
N VAL A 301 23.15 5.75 8.86
CA VAL A 301 23.55 4.35 9.09
C VAL A 301 22.34 3.43 9.02
N ALA A 302 21.23 3.77 9.69
CA ALA A 302 20.01 2.99 9.63
C ALA A 302 19.43 2.86 8.20
N ALA A 303 19.50 3.95 7.41
CA ALA A 303 19.09 3.91 6.01
C ALA A 303 20.01 3.00 5.16
N ALA A 304 21.33 3.05 5.38
CA ALA A 304 22.29 2.19 4.71
C ALA A 304 22.08 0.71 5.05
N ASP A 305 21.88 0.40 6.34
CA ASP A 305 21.60 -0.96 6.83
C ASP A 305 20.31 -1.51 6.24
N LYS A 306 19.27 -0.67 6.12
CA LYS A 306 18.00 -1.06 5.48
C LYS A 306 18.23 -1.50 4.03
N ILE A 307 18.89 -0.66 3.22
CA ILE A 307 19.19 -0.97 1.81
C ILE A 307 20.04 -2.25 1.71
N ALA A 308 21.07 -2.38 2.55
CA ALA A 308 21.94 -3.55 2.55
C ALA A 308 21.18 -4.86 2.90
N ASN A 309 20.25 -4.79 3.86
CA ASN A 309 19.44 -5.95 4.25
C ASN A 309 18.45 -6.38 3.16
N GLU A 310 17.83 -5.42 2.45
CA GLU A 310 16.93 -5.71 1.32
C GLU A 310 17.70 -6.40 0.18
N GLU A 311 18.84 -5.85 -0.24
CA GLU A 311 19.70 -6.43 -1.28
C GLU A 311 20.25 -7.81 -0.88
N LYS A 312 20.67 -7.97 0.39
CA LYS A 312 21.14 -9.26 0.92
C LYS A 312 20.04 -10.31 0.92
N THR A 313 18.80 -9.93 1.24
CA THR A 313 17.64 -10.84 1.20
C THR A 313 17.35 -11.29 -0.22
N GLY A 314 17.41 -10.37 -1.19
CA GLY A 314 17.31 -10.70 -2.61
C GLY A 314 18.41 -11.66 -3.09
N LEU A 315 19.66 -11.42 -2.68
CA LEU A 315 20.80 -12.28 -3.01
C LEU A 315 20.67 -13.67 -2.39
N LEU A 316 20.27 -13.74 -1.11
CA LEU A 316 20.03 -15.00 -0.42
C LEU A 316 18.94 -15.81 -1.14
N ALA A 317 17.84 -15.17 -1.55
CA ALA A 317 16.80 -15.83 -2.33
C ALA A 317 17.35 -16.40 -3.66
N ALA A 318 18.21 -15.66 -4.36
CA ALA A 318 18.86 -16.14 -5.58
C ALA A 318 19.80 -17.34 -5.32
N GLN A 319 20.63 -17.26 -4.28
CA GLN A 319 21.55 -18.35 -3.91
C GLN A 319 20.82 -19.62 -3.45
N ILE A 320 19.70 -19.47 -2.73
CA ILE A 320 18.86 -20.61 -2.33
C ILE A 320 18.28 -21.27 -3.59
N LYS A 321 17.76 -20.49 -4.54
CA LYS A 321 17.25 -21.02 -5.81
C LYS A 321 18.32 -21.73 -6.59
N GLU A 322 19.51 -21.15 -6.68
CA GLU A 322 20.65 -21.81 -7.31
C GLU A 322 20.94 -23.14 -6.62
N LYS A 323 21.08 -23.20 -5.29
CA LYS A 323 21.34 -24.47 -4.59
C LYS A 323 20.23 -25.51 -4.74
N VAL A 324 18.97 -25.09 -4.78
CA VAL A 324 17.81 -26.00 -4.84
C VAL A 324 17.58 -26.50 -6.27
N PHE A 325 17.76 -25.64 -7.28
CA PHE A 325 17.40 -25.92 -8.66
C PHE A 325 18.59 -26.15 -9.60
N SER A 326 19.80 -25.70 -9.25
CA SER A 326 21.01 -26.07 -9.99
C SER A 326 21.47 -27.46 -9.55
N THR A 327 21.21 -28.44 -10.40
CA THR A 327 21.73 -29.79 -10.23
C THR A 327 23.25 -29.78 -10.48
N PRO A 328 24.07 -30.57 -9.76
CA PRO A 328 25.51 -30.71 -10.05
C PRO A 328 25.85 -31.30 -11.44
N SER A 329 24.86 -31.61 -12.29
CA SER A 329 25.05 -32.43 -13.49
C SER A 329 25.30 -31.64 -14.78
N GLN A 330 25.17 -30.31 -14.81
CA GLN A 330 25.51 -29.53 -16.01
C GLN A 330 27.00 -29.20 -16.13
N ALA A 331 27.78 -29.29 -15.05
CA ALA A 331 29.23 -29.11 -15.11
C ALA A 331 29.96 -30.32 -15.74
N ALA A 332 29.35 -31.51 -15.75
CA ALA A 332 29.97 -32.73 -16.30
C ALA A 332 29.57 -33.05 -17.76
N ALA A 333 28.55 -32.39 -18.31
CA ALA A 333 28.06 -32.68 -19.66
C ALA A 333 28.80 -31.91 -20.77
N ASN A 334 29.59 -30.88 -20.44
CA ASN A 334 30.37 -30.11 -21.42
C ASN A 334 31.76 -30.70 -21.73
N SER A 335 32.10 -31.88 -21.20
CA SER A 335 33.35 -32.58 -21.52
C SER A 335 33.19 -33.87 -22.33
N GLY A 336 31.99 -34.14 -22.88
CA GLY A 336 31.73 -35.31 -23.71
C GLY A 336 30.94 -34.93 -24.96
N GLY A 337 31.64 -34.73 -26.07
CA GLY A 337 31.02 -34.39 -27.35
C GLY A 337 30.06 -35.47 -27.84
N ASN A 338 28.83 -35.08 -28.16
CA ASN A 338 28.22 -35.30 -29.46
C ASN A 338 26.86 -34.58 -29.51
N GLY A 339 26.71 -33.72 -30.51
CA GLY A 339 25.55 -32.86 -30.68
C GLY A 339 24.27 -33.63 -30.94
N ILE A 340 23.18 -33.13 -30.36
CA ILE A 340 21.83 -33.35 -30.86
C ILE A 340 21.18 -31.97 -30.94
N GLU A 341 21.13 -31.45 -32.17
CA GLU A 341 20.37 -30.28 -32.59
C GLU A 341 18.88 -30.64 -32.53
N VAL A 342 18.12 -30.02 -31.63
CA VAL A 342 16.65 -30.08 -31.67
C VAL A 342 16.14 -28.72 -32.13
N LYS A 343 15.72 -28.68 -33.40
CA LYS A 343 15.02 -27.55 -34.03
C LYS A 343 13.68 -27.31 -33.33
N MET A 344 13.45 -26.08 -32.92
CA MET A 344 12.19 -25.59 -32.40
C MET A 344 11.40 -24.98 -33.57
N GLN A 345 10.35 -25.66 -34.03
CA GLN A 345 9.39 -25.14 -35.00
C GLN A 345 7.96 -25.35 -34.48
N GLU A 346 7.25 -24.23 -34.43
CA GLU A 346 5.79 -24.07 -34.61
C GLU A 346 4.83 -24.68 -33.56
N ALA A 347 4.23 -23.77 -32.78
CA ALA A 347 2.87 -23.90 -32.25
C ALA A 347 2.27 -22.50 -32.02
N MET A 348 1.90 -21.84 -33.13
CA MET A 348 0.84 -20.82 -33.16
C MET A 348 -0.19 -21.34 -34.15
N GLU A 349 -1.24 -21.99 -33.64
CA GLU A 349 -2.58 -22.13 -34.22
C GLU A 349 -3.31 -23.21 -33.41
N GLU A 350 -4.07 -22.77 -32.40
CA GLU A 350 -5.49 -23.10 -32.16
C GLU A 350 -6.04 -22.29 -30.99
#